data_AF-A0A926I4V0-F1
#
_entry.id   AF-A0A926I4V0-F1
#
_cell.length_a   1.000
_cell.length_b   1.000
_cell.length_c   1.000
_cell.angle_alpha   90.00
_cell.angle_beta   90.00
_cell.angle_gamma   90.00
#
_symmetry.space_group_name_H-M   'P 1'
#
loop_
_entity.id
_entity.type
_entity.pdbx_description
1 polymer ?
#
loop_
_entity_poly.entity_id
_entity_poly.type
_entity_poly.pdbx_seq_one_letter_code
_entity_poly.pdbx_strand_id
1 'polypeptide(L)' 'MSNDCENFCRNLRRWRLERGMSVTAFARLLRISPASLRKLESGILPPKISAQLFFVLHDELGISFREMFAGPED' A
#
# COMPACT_ATOMS: atom_id res chain seq x y z
N MET A 1 -4.23 -19.73 -4.60
CA MET A 1 -3.94 -18.54 -5.42
C MET A 1 -4.13 -17.34 -4.52
N SER A 2 -3.05 -16.59 -4.27
CA SER A 2 -3.16 -15.35 -3.50
C SER A 2 -3.88 -14.31 -4.34
N ASN A 3 -4.78 -13.53 -3.74
CA ASN A 3 -5.42 -12.42 -4.43
C ASN A 3 -4.45 -11.25 -4.44
N ASP A 4 -3.98 -10.80 -5.62
CA ASP A 4 -3.02 -9.69 -5.75
C ASP A 4 -3.46 -8.45 -4.96
N CYS A 5 -4.76 -8.20 -4.90
CA CYS A 5 -5.34 -7.10 -4.13
C CYS A 5 -5.15 -7.27 -2.62
N GLU A 6 -5.27 -8.49 -2.10
CA GLU A 6 -5.03 -8.81 -0.70
C GLU A 6 -3.56 -8.65 -0.34
N ASN A 7 -2.66 -9.11 -1.22
CA ASN A 7 -1.22 -8.93 -1.07
C ASN A 7 -0.85 -7.45 -1.02
N PHE A 8 -1.37 -6.65 -1.95
CA PHE A 8 -1.15 -5.21 -1.98
C PHE A 8 -1.57 -4.52 -0.67
N CYS A 9 -2.79 -4.80 -0.20
CA CYS A 9 -3.33 -4.27 1.04
C CYS A 9 -2.46 -4.63 2.26
N ARG A 10 -2.02 -5.88 2.35
CA ARG A 10 -1.13 -6.36 3.41
C ARG A 10 0.25 -5.71 3.33
N ASN A 11 0.82 -5.61 2.13
CA ASN A 11 2.15 -5.06 1.89
C ASN A 11 2.19 -3.55 2.23
N LEU A 12 1.12 -2.80 1.93
CA LEU A 12 0.99 -1.39 2.36
C LEU A 12 1.17 -1.23 3.87
N ARG A 13 0.50 -2.07 4.67
CA ARG A 13 0.63 -2.04 6.13
C ARG A 13 2.05 -2.40 6.55
N ARG A 14 2.65 -3.42 5.91
CA ARG A 14 4.02 -3.87 6.20
C ARG A 14 5.03 -2.74 6.01
N TRP A 15 5.05 -2.12 4.83
CA TRP A 15 6.00 -1.04 4.52
C TRP A 15 5.85 0.18 5.42
N ARG A 16 4.62 0.51 5.84
CA ARG A 16 4.38 1.57 6.82
C ARG A 16 5.05 1.25 8.16
N LEU A 17 4.85 0.03 8.66
CA LEU A 17 5.37 -0.41 9.96
C LEU A 17 6.90 -0.54 9.94
N GLU A 18 7.48 -1.09 8.87
CA GLU A 18 8.94 -1.18 8.66
C GLU A 18 9.61 0.20 8.73
N ARG A 19 8.92 1.25 8.29
CA ARG A 19 9.42 2.64 8.32
C ARG A 19 9.06 3.40 9.60
N GLY A 20 8.42 2.75 10.57
CA GLY A 20 7.99 3.39 11.82
C GLY A 20 6.98 4.53 11.62
N MET A 21 6.25 4.56 10.51
CA MET A 21 5.36 5.67 10.16
C MET A 21 3.97 5.52 10.79
N SER A 22 3.42 6.65 11.26
CA SER A 22 2.01 6.73 11.62
C SER A 22 1.13 6.61 10.37
N VAL A 23 -0.13 6.19 10.55
CA VAL A 23 -1.12 6.14 9.47
C VAL A 23 -1.26 7.50 8.77
N THR A 24 -1.30 8.59 9.53
CA THR A 24 -1.43 9.94 8.96
C THR A 24 -0.20 10.34 8.15
N ALA A 25 1.00 10.05 8.64
CA ALA A 25 2.24 10.38 7.93
C ALA A 25 2.36 9.59 6.61
N PHE A 26 2.05 8.30 6.65
CA PHE A 26 2.12 7.45 5.46
C PHE A 26 1.01 7.79 4.45
N ALA A 27 -0.21 8.05 4.91
CA ALA A 27 -1.29 8.50 4.02
C ALA A 27 -0.94 9.82 3.31
N ARG A 28 -0.29 10.75 4.03
CA ARG A 28 0.20 12.00 3.46
C ARG A 28 1.27 11.77 2.39
N LEU A 29 2.23 10.88 2.65
CA LEU A 29 3.24 10.47 1.66
C LEU A 29 2.57 9.90 0.41
N LEU A 30 1.64 8.96 0.59
CA LEU A 30 0.88 8.28 -0.46
C LEU A 30 -0.16 9.17 -1.16
N ARG A 31 -0.33 10.43 -0.72
CA ARG A 31 -1.29 11.40 -1.25
C ARG A 31 -2.74 10.90 -1.22
N ILE A 32 -3.10 10.15 -0.18
CA ILE A 32 -4.45 9.65 0.09
C ILE A 32 -4.93 10.10 1.47
N SER A 33 -6.23 9.96 1.74
CA SER A 33 -6.76 10.24 3.08
C SER A 33 -6.31 9.16 4.08
N PRO A 34 -6.11 9.50 5.37
CA PRO A 34 -5.86 8.49 6.42
C PRO A 34 -6.96 7.44 6.51
N ALA A 35 -8.21 7.81 6.23
CA ALA A 35 -9.34 6.88 6.19
C ALA A 35 -9.22 5.87 5.03
N SER A 36 -8.79 6.34 3.85
CA SER A 36 -8.50 5.47 2.70
C SER A 36 -7.38 4.50 3.01
N LEU A 37 -6.30 4.97 3.63
CA LEU A 37 -5.18 4.09 4.03
C LEU A 37 -5.64 3.03 5.03
N ARG A 38 -6.46 3.38 6.04
CA ARG A 38 -6.99 2.38 6.99
C ARG A 38 -7.82 1.30 6.31
N LYS A 39 -8.64 1.66 5.31
CA LYS A 39 -9.41 0.69 4.52
C LYS A 39 -8.50 -0.25 3.73
N LEU A 40 -7.48 0.31 3.07
CA LEU A 40 -6.49 -0.49 2.35
C LEU A 40 -5.77 -1.46 3.30
N GLU A 41 -5.24 -0.96 4.42
CA GLU A 41 -4.51 -1.79 5.39
C GLU A 41 -5.39 -2.82 6.12
N SER A 42 -6.71 -2.66 6.07
CA SER A 42 -7.67 -3.66 6.56
C SER A 42 -8.12 -4.66 5.49
N GLY A 43 -7.50 -4.65 4.30
CA GLY A 43 -7.85 -5.55 3.20
C GLY A 43 -9.00 -5.07 2.31
N ILE A 44 -9.53 -3.87 2.54
CA ILE A 44 -10.65 -3.33 1.78
C ILE A 44 -10.10 -2.46 0.64
N LEU A 45 -10.06 -3.04 -0.56
CA LEU A 45 -9.73 -2.30 -1.78
C LEU A 45 -10.94 -1.46 -2.22
N PRO A 46 -10.83 -0.12 -2.32
CA PRO A 46 -11.91 0.68 -2.87
C PRO A 46 -12.10 0.40 -4.38
N PRO A 47 -13.32 0.57 -4.92
CA PRO A 47 -13.60 0.32 -6.35
C PRO A 47 -12.75 1.16 -7.32
N LYS A 48 -12.23 2.28 -6.82
CA LYS A 48 -11.32 3.16 -7.54
C LYS A 48 -10.09 3.38 -6.67
N ILE A 49 -8.96 2.84 -7.10
CA ILE A 49 -7.64 3.26 -6.64
C ILE A 49 -7.04 4.19 -7.67
N SER A 50 -6.45 5.29 -7.20
CA SER A 50 -5.69 6.17 -8.07
C SER A 50 -4.40 5.48 -8.49
N ALA A 51 -4.09 5.47 -9.79
CA ALA A 51 -2.80 4.98 -10.29
C ALA A 51 -1.61 5.73 -9.67
N GLN A 52 -1.82 6.97 -9.23
CA GLN A 52 -0.84 7.78 -8.52
C GLN A 52 -0.30 7.09 -7.26
N LEU A 53 -1.11 6.27 -6.59
CA LEU A 53 -0.67 5.51 -5.43
C LEU A 53 0.51 4.59 -5.78
N PHE A 54 0.42 3.88 -6.90
CA PHE A 54 1.48 2.97 -7.34
C PHE A 54 2.73 3.73 -7.78
N PHE A 55 2.58 4.84 -8.49
CA PHE A 55 3.72 5.68 -8.86
C PHE A 55 4.43 6.25 -7.63
N VAL A 56 3.70 6.71 -6.62
CA VAL A 56 4.31 7.17 -5.37
C VAL A 56 5.04 6.04 -4.64
N LEU A 57 4.47 4.83 -4.59
CA LEU A 57 5.16 3.66 -4.03
C LEU A 57 6.45 3.33 -4.80
N HIS A 58 6.46 3.50 -6.12
CA HIS A 58 7.63 3.27 -6.94
C HIS A 58 8.69 4.35 -6.75
N ASP A 59 8.32 5.60 -6.96
CA ASP A 59 9.25 6.73 -7.05
C ASP A 59 9.77 7.16 -5.67
N GLU A 60 8.91 7.18 -4.65
CA GLU A 60 9.26 7.70 -3.32
C GLU A 60 9.77 6.61 -2.37
N LEU A 61 9.32 5.36 -2.58
CA LEU A 61 9.61 4.25 -1.66
C LEU A 61 10.51 3.17 -2.28
N GLY A 62 10.83 3.28 -3.57
CA GLY A 62 11.69 2.34 -4.29
C GLY A 62 11.08 0.96 -4.48
N ILE A 63 9.76 0.83 -4.35
CA ILE A 63 9.08 -0.47 -4.41
C ILE A 63 8.73 -0.77 -5.87
N SER A 64 9.17 -1.91 -6.38
CA SER A 64 8.81 -2.33 -7.74
C SER A 64 7.35 -2.78 -7.81
N PHE A 65 6.73 -2.66 -8.98
CA PHE A 65 5.36 -3.17 -9.19
C PHE A 65 5.23 -4.65 -8.83
N ARG A 66 6.25 -5.47 -9.08
CA ARG A 66 6.25 -6.89 -8.68
C ARG A 66 6.16 -7.04 -7.16
N GLU A 67 7.00 -6.33 -6.42
CA GLU A 67 6.99 -6.36 -4.95
C GLU A 67 5.67 -5.85 -4.38
N MET A 68 4.95 -4.97 -5.11
CA MET A 68 3.68 -4.46 -4.61
C MET A 68 2.64 -5.56 -4.42
N PHE A 69 2.63 -6.53 -5.32
CA PHE A 69 1.64 -7.61 -5.35
C PHE A 69 2.20 -8.96 -4.87
N ALA A 70 3.49 -9.00 -4.49
CA ALA A 70 4.16 -10.19 -4.01
C ALA A 70 3.47 -10.79 -2.77
N GLY A 71 3.34 -12.12 -2.80
CA GLY A 71 2.89 -12.93 -1.68
C GLY A 71 3.92 -12.97 -0.55
N PRO A 72 3.58 -13.59 0.58
CA PRO A 72 4.53 -13.79 1.68
C PRO A 72 5.64 -14.82 1.36
N GLU A 73 5.49 -15.58 0.28
CA GLU A 73 6.44 -16.64 -0.16
C GLU A 73 7.32 -16.23 -1.34
N ASP A 74 7.17 -14.99 -1.84
CA ASP A 74 7.86 -14.44 -3.03
C ASP A 74 9.16 -13.67 -2.70
#